data_AF-A0A484ID87-F1
#
_entry.id   AF-A0A484ID87-F1
#
_cell.length_a   1.000
_cell.length_b   1.000
_cell.length_c   1.000
_cell.angle_alpha   90.00
_cell.angle_beta   90.00
_cell.angle_gamma   90.00
#
_symmetry.space_group_name_H-M   'P 1'
#
loop_
_entity.id
_entity.type
_entity.pdbx_description
1 polymer ?
#
loop_
_entity_poly.entity_id
_entity_poly.type
_entity_poly.pdbx_seq_one_letter_code
_entity_poly.pdbx_strand_id
1 'polypeptide(L)'
;MLDTIISVVGWDMAWVGLSVFPISLFVTFTSVYAVGQFFLVRYVKDRIQLLFKNRFIRILHRSILISQFCLIIVLAIIIFQIVFYGVYSSILLKAIIYSSFLISSCLFSVLGIRLLLWLRFYRNHVLALYGLTMIALAITSINNIVYVSVQLTEQRGIEYIPPGMSGATYSGVYSVTDEIYIIVTSISFILTWIATVFLLRHYSKKMGRFVYWLVVFAPLVGFLFPFQNYVHGLLRIFYDSPTELSIVSSIIETLIIPAGAVLFGIAFLSIGRQLSNLILVKDYMFISGLGIMLFFIANNPTFLTLLTFPPFGLSTVCLVGISSYLLLVGIYTSSISVAGDAELLRAVRRSLPTESNLLEMIGSAQQMQDIENRTIKMTNELSAKMMFGSGAQTSLDDEDIKEYLAEIVDEIRREKESNIK
;
A
#
# COMPACT_ATOMS: atom_id res chain seq x y z
N MET A 1 -7.48 13.15 -4.22
CA MET A 1 -7.43 13.99 -3.00
C MET A 1 -8.34 15.21 -3.10
N LEU A 2 -8.13 16.18 -4.02
CA LEU A 2 -9.11 17.26 -4.26
C LEU A 2 -10.54 16.72 -4.49
N ASP A 3 -10.65 15.63 -5.25
CA ASP A 3 -11.84 14.78 -5.39
C ASP A 3 -12.52 14.48 -4.04
N THR A 4 -11.77 13.84 -3.14
CA THR A 4 -12.18 13.47 -1.78
C THR A 4 -12.53 14.66 -0.87
N ILE A 5 -12.00 15.85 -1.14
CA ILE A 5 -12.32 17.07 -0.36
C ILE A 5 -13.66 17.63 -0.79
N ILE A 6 -13.94 17.60 -2.09
CA ILE A 6 -15.20 18.06 -2.65
C ILE A 6 -16.37 17.20 -2.15
N SER A 7 -16.15 15.93 -1.79
CA SER A 7 -17.19 15.15 -1.08
C SER A 7 -17.55 15.72 0.30
N VAL A 8 -16.61 16.36 1.00
CA VAL A 8 -16.89 16.93 2.33
C VAL A 8 -17.51 18.32 2.23
N VAL A 9 -16.96 19.16 1.35
CA VAL A 9 -17.47 20.52 1.11
C VAL A 9 -18.80 20.48 0.33
N GLY A 10 -18.97 19.49 -0.54
CA GLY A 10 -20.19 19.26 -1.32
C GLY A 10 -21.40 18.87 -0.47
N TRP A 11 -21.18 18.49 0.80
CA TRP A 11 -22.25 18.22 1.77
C TRP A 11 -23.11 19.47 2.03
N ASP A 12 -22.52 20.66 1.98
CA ASP A 12 -23.22 21.94 2.18
C ASP A 12 -23.75 22.55 0.86
N MET A 13 -23.31 22.04 -0.29
CA MET A 13 -23.75 22.48 -1.62
C MET A 13 -24.87 21.62 -2.22
N ALA A 14 -25.74 21.05 -1.38
CA ALA A 14 -26.87 20.19 -1.79
C ALA A 14 -27.81 20.84 -2.85
N TRP A 15 -27.78 22.17 -3.00
CA TRP A 15 -28.54 22.92 -4.03
C TRP A 15 -27.92 22.89 -5.43
N VAL A 16 -26.73 22.30 -5.61
CA VAL A 16 -25.91 22.38 -6.83
C VAL A 16 -25.89 21.05 -7.61
N GLY A 17 -26.61 20.02 -7.14
CA GLY A 17 -26.56 18.63 -7.64
C GLY A 17 -26.99 18.40 -9.10
N LEU A 18 -27.62 19.38 -9.75
CA LEU A 18 -27.93 19.37 -11.19
C LEU A 18 -27.10 20.36 -12.01
N SER A 19 -26.15 21.07 -11.39
CA SER A 19 -25.30 21.99 -12.12
C SER A 19 -24.22 21.23 -12.90
N VAL A 20 -23.84 21.78 -14.05
CA VAL A 20 -22.82 21.20 -14.95
C VAL A 20 -21.44 21.11 -14.26
N PHE A 21 -21.20 21.95 -13.25
CA PHE A 21 -19.88 22.12 -12.66
C PHE A 21 -19.37 20.90 -11.86
N PRO A 22 -20.07 20.34 -10.84
CA PRO A 22 -19.63 19.15 -10.13
C PRO A 22 -19.47 17.92 -11.03
N ILE A 23 -20.36 17.76 -12.01
CA ILE A 23 -20.29 16.66 -12.98
C ILE A 23 -19.02 16.80 -13.83
N SER A 24 -18.74 17.99 -14.38
CA SER A 24 -17.52 18.26 -15.13
C SER A 24 -16.25 18.00 -14.30
N LEU A 25 -16.30 18.34 -13.02
CA LEU A 25 -15.20 18.17 -12.09
C LEU A 25 -14.92 16.67 -11.83
N PHE A 26 -15.97 15.89 -11.56
CA PHE A 26 -15.87 14.44 -11.40
C PHE A 26 -15.35 13.74 -12.66
N VAL A 27 -15.82 14.15 -13.85
CA VAL A 27 -15.33 13.65 -15.14
C VAL A 27 -13.84 13.98 -15.32
N THR A 28 -13.41 15.18 -14.91
CA THR A 28 -12.01 15.60 -14.97
C THR A 28 -11.13 14.72 -14.08
N PHE A 29 -11.52 14.49 -12.82
CA PHE A 29 -10.74 13.61 -11.93
C PHE A 29 -10.68 12.17 -12.43
N THR A 30 -11.80 11.65 -12.93
CA THR A 30 -11.84 10.32 -13.54
C THR A 30 -10.91 10.23 -14.75
N SER A 31 -10.84 11.28 -15.56
CA SER A 31 -9.92 11.35 -16.71
C SER A 31 -8.46 11.42 -16.28
N VAL A 32 -8.14 12.20 -15.24
CA VAL A 32 -6.79 12.25 -14.65
C VAL A 32 -6.39 10.88 -14.09
N TYR A 33 -7.31 10.16 -13.44
CA TYR A 33 -7.08 8.78 -13.00
C TYR A 33 -6.84 7.83 -14.19
N ALA A 34 -7.68 7.88 -15.23
CA ALA A 34 -7.57 7.07 -16.45
C ALA A 34 -6.20 7.24 -17.13
N VAL A 35 -5.76 8.49 -17.30
CA VAL A 35 -4.48 8.82 -17.92
C VAL A 35 -3.30 8.50 -16.99
N GLY A 36 -3.42 8.88 -15.71
CA GLY A 36 -2.37 8.70 -14.71
C GLY A 36 -2.01 7.24 -14.49
N GLN A 37 -3.00 6.35 -14.35
CA GLN A 37 -2.74 4.92 -14.16
C GLN A 37 -2.06 4.30 -15.39
N PHE A 38 -2.42 4.73 -16.61
CA PHE A 38 -1.78 4.24 -17.84
C PHE A 38 -0.28 4.57 -17.85
N PHE A 39 0.07 5.80 -17.50
CA PHE A 39 1.46 6.21 -17.38
C PHE A 39 2.19 5.46 -16.25
N LEU A 40 1.56 5.26 -15.09
CA LEU A 40 2.16 4.51 -13.98
C LEU A 40 2.46 3.05 -14.35
N VAL A 41 1.48 2.34 -14.91
CA VAL A 41 1.65 0.93 -15.33
C VAL A 41 2.73 0.82 -16.41
N ARG A 42 2.73 1.73 -17.39
CA ARG A 42 3.75 1.76 -18.45
C ARG A 42 5.15 2.05 -17.89
N TYR A 43 5.28 3.03 -17.01
CA TYR A 43 6.54 3.37 -16.36
C TYR A 43 7.14 2.17 -15.63
N VAL A 44 6.31 1.44 -14.86
CA VAL A 44 6.74 0.21 -14.19
C VAL A 44 7.16 -0.86 -15.18
N LYS A 45 6.38 -1.09 -16.24
CA LYS A 45 6.68 -2.08 -17.27
C LYS A 45 8.05 -1.85 -17.89
N ASP A 46 8.36 -0.61 -18.24
CA ASP A 46 9.62 -0.23 -18.89
C ASP A 46 10.82 -0.45 -17.95
N ARG A 47 10.65 -0.28 -16.63
CA ARG A 47 11.71 -0.47 -15.64
C ARG A 47 11.94 -1.93 -15.23
N ILE A 48 10.92 -2.76 -15.29
CA ILE A 48 11.02 -4.18 -14.89
C ILE A 48 11.08 -5.13 -16.10
N GLN A 49 11.23 -4.62 -17.32
CA GLN A 49 11.12 -5.40 -18.57
C GLN A 49 12.00 -6.66 -18.57
N LEU A 50 13.23 -6.54 -18.09
CA LEU A 50 14.19 -7.66 -18.03
C LEU A 50 13.75 -8.78 -17.06
N LEU A 51 12.93 -8.45 -16.07
CA LEU A 51 12.45 -9.36 -15.03
C LEU A 51 11.15 -10.10 -15.43
N PHE A 52 10.53 -9.79 -16.58
CA PHE A 52 9.35 -10.50 -17.09
C PHE A 52 9.61 -11.97 -17.49
N LYS A 53 10.88 -12.41 -17.47
CA LYS A 53 11.22 -13.83 -17.50
C LYS A 53 10.64 -14.57 -16.29
N ASN A 54 10.52 -13.90 -15.15
CA ASN A 54 9.88 -14.44 -13.96
C ASN A 54 8.35 -14.51 -14.17
N ARG A 55 7.80 -15.74 -14.12
CA ARG A 55 6.38 -16.01 -14.31
C ARG A 55 5.51 -15.20 -13.35
N PHE A 56 5.92 -15.07 -12.08
CA PHE A 56 5.17 -14.34 -11.07
C PHE A 56 5.03 -12.86 -11.42
N ILE A 57 6.12 -12.18 -11.79
CA ILE A 57 6.10 -10.75 -12.17
C ILE A 57 5.20 -10.52 -13.38
N ARG A 58 5.29 -11.40 -14.38
CA ARG A 58 4.47 -11.30 -15.59
C ARG A 58 2.98 -11.46 -15.29
N ILE A 59 2.61 -12.47 -14.50
CA ILE A 59 1.21 -12.69 -14.11
C ILE A 59 0.71 -11.50 -13.29
N LEU A 60 1.48 -11.07 -12.28
CA LEU A 60 1.15 -9.95 -11.42
C LEU A 60 0.86 -8.67 -12.23
N HIS A 61 1.79 -8.28 -13.12
CA HIS A 61 1.61 -7.09 -13.95
C HIS A 61 0.39 -7.19 -14.86
N ARG A 62 0.17 -8.35 -15.50
CA ARG A 62 -0.99 -8.56 -16.38
C ARG A 62 -2.31 -8.51 -15.62
N SER A 63 -2.38 -9.13 -14.44
CA SER A 63 -3.58 -9.10 -13.59
C SER A 63 -3.95 -7.69 -13.17
N ILE A 64 -2.95 -6.87 -12.80
CA ILE A 64 -3.19 -5.46 -12.43
C ILE A 64 -3.61 -4.64 -13.65
N LEU A 65 -2.99 -4.83 -14.81
CA LEU A 65 -3.43 -4.15 -16.03
C LEU A 65 -4.91 -4.44 -16.32
N ILE A 66 -5.32 -5.71 -16.29
CA ILE A 66 -6.71 -6.11 -16.55
C ILE A 66 -7.65 -5.47 -15.53
N SER A 67 -7.34 -5.55 -14.23
CA SER A 67 -8.23 -5.01 -13.19
C SER A 67 -8.40 -3.50 -13.29
N GLN A 68 -7.31 -2.77 -13.58
CA GLN A 68 -7.34 -1.31 -13.77
C GLN A 68 -8.19 -0.91 -14.99
N PHE A 69 -8.07 -1.61 -16.12
CA PHE A 69 -8.95 -1.39 -17.27
C PHE A 69 -10.43 -1.67 -16.94
N CYS A 70 -10.73 -2.73 -16.19
CA CYS A 70 -12.09 -3.00 -15.73
C CYS A 70 -12.64 -1.85 -14.86
N LEU A 71 -11.84 -1.31 -13.94
CA LEU A 71 -12.25 -0.17 -13.10
C LEU A 71 -12.55 1.09 -13.94
N ILE A 72 -11.76 1.38 -14.99
CA ILE A 72 -12.03 2.48 -15.91
C ILE A 72 -13.38 2.28 -16.61
N ILE A 73 -13.67 1.07 -17.07
CA ILE A 73 -14.95 0.76 -17.75
C ILE A 73 -16.12 1.00 -16.79
N VAL A 74 -16.04 0.52 -15.54
CA VAL A 74 -17.12 0.73 -14.56
C VAL A 74 -17.30 2.22 -14.23
N LEU A 75 -16.20 2.98 -14.11
CA LEU A 75 -16.25 4.44 -13.92
C LEU A 75 -16.91 5.15 -15.11
N ALA A 76 -16.61 4.74 -16.34
CA ALA A 76 -17.23 5.29 -17.54
C ALA A 76 -18.74 5.00 -17.57
N ILE A 77 -19.18 3.81 -17.12
CA ILE A 77 -20.60 3.48 -16.97
C ILE A 77 -21.26 4.39 -15.92
N ILE A 78 -20.61 4.64 -14.79
CA ILE A 78 -21.14 5.58 -13.77
C ILE A 78 -21.26 6.99 -14.33
N ILE A 79 -20.26 7.49 -15.07
CA ILE A 79 -20.33 8.81 -15.73
C ILE A 79 -21.51 8.85 -16.70
N PHE A 80 -21.69 7.81 -17.51
CA PHE A 80 -22.84 7.70 -18.41
C PHE A 80 -24.16 7.76 -17.63
N GLN A 81 -24.26 7.05 -16.51
CA GLN A 81 -25.46 7.08 -15.67
C GLN A 81 -25.77 8.48 -15.15
N ILE A 82 -24.75 9.19 -14.66
CA ILE A 82 -24.88 10.55 -14.13
C ILE A 82 -25.32 11.53 -15.22
N VAL A 83 -24.70 11.48 -16.40
CA VAL A 83 -24.95 12.46 -17.48
C VAL A 83 -26.32 12.25 -18.12
N PHE A 84 -26.74 11.02 -18.36
CA PHE A 84 -27.96 10.73 -19.13
C PHE A 84 -29.20 10.47 -18.26
N TYR A 85 -29.02 9.86 -17.08
CA TYR A 85 -30.14 9.51 -16.19
C TYR A 85 -30.18 10.33 -14.91
N GLY A 86 -29.16 11.17 -14.64
CA GLY A 86 -29.12 12.00 -13.44
C GLY A 86 -29.02 11.19 -12.14
N VAL A 87 -28.64 9.91 -12.20
CA VAL A 87 -28.52 8.99 -11.05
C VAL A 87 -27.27 8.13 -11.23
N TYR A 88 -26.78 7.49 -10.17
CA TYR A 88 -25.74 6.44 -10.30
C TYR A 88 -26.07 5.22 -9.45
N SER A 89 -25.63 4.03 -9.90
CA SER A 89 -25.90 2.77 -9.21
C SER A 89 -25.01 2.58 -7.97
N SER A 90 -25.62 2.25 -6.84
CA SER A 90 -24.90 1.88 -5.62
C SER A 90 -24.19 0.52 -5.74
N ILE A 91 -24.65 -0.35 -6.63
CA ILE A 91 -24.00 -1.64 -6.93
C ILE A 91 -22.67 -1.40 -7.66
N LEU A 92 -22.63 -0.52 -8.66
CA LEU A 92 -21.40 -0.18 -9.38
C LEU A 92 -20.40 0.54 -8.46
N LEU A 93 -20.89 1.40 -7.57
CA LEU A 93 -20.08 2.01 -6.51
C LEU A 93 -19.40 0.95 -5.63
N LYS A 94 -20.19 0.01 -5.06
CA LYS A 94 -19.68 -1.10 -4.25
C LYS A 94 -18.69 -1.96 -5.03
N ALA A 95 -18.97 -2.25 -6.30
CA ALA A 95 -18.10 -3.06 -7.15
C ALA A 95 -16.70 -2.44 -7.32
N ILE A 96 -16.61 -1.13 -7.54
CA ILE A 96 -15.32 -0.41 -7.63
C ILE A 96 -14.57 -0.49 -6.29
N ILE A 97 -15.25 -0.17 -5.19
CA ILE A 97 -14.64 -0.12 -3.86
C ILE A 97 -14.11 -1.51 -3.48
N TYR A 98 -14.95 -2.54 -3.59
CA TYR A 98 -14.60 -3.90 -3.20
C TYR A 98 -13.46 -4.45 -4.06
N SER A 99 -13.51 -4.23 -5.37
CA SER A 99 -12.43 -4.67 -6.27
C SER A 99 -11.10 -4.01 -5.92
N SER A 100 -11.10 -2.70 -5.66
CA SER A 100 -9.88 -1.94 -5.37
C SER A 100 -9.24 -2.37 -4.05
N PHE A 101 -10.03 -2.52 -2.99
CA PHE A 101 -9.53 -2.96 -1.69
C PHE A 101 -9.18 -4.45 -1.65
N LEU A 102 -9.90 -5.30 -2.38
CA LEU A 102 -9.57 -6.73 -2.47
C LEU A 102 -8.22 -6.93 -3.17
N ILE A 103 -7.99 -6.23 -4.28
CA ILE A 103 -6.69 -6.23 -4.97
C ILE A 103 -5.59 -5.79 -4.01
N SER A 104 -5.78 -4.66 -3.30
CA SER A 104 -4.81 -4.18 -2.31
C SER A 104 -4.51 -5.21 -1.23
N SER A 105 -5.56 -5.81 -0.65
CA SER A 105 -5.40 -6.86 0.36
C SER A 105 -4.57 -8.02 -0.15
N CYS A 106 -4.91 -8.57 -1.32
CA CYS A 106 -4.15 -9.69 -1.90
C CYS A 106 -2.67 -9.34 -2.10
N LEU A 107 -2.38 -8.15 -2.61
CA LEU A 107 -1.01 -7.70 -2.87
C LEU A 107 -0.22 -7.51 -1.57
N PHE A 108 -0.79 -6.85 -0.58
CA PHE A 108 -0.14 -6.69 0.71
C PHE A 108 0.02 -8.00 1.48
N SER A 109 -0.93 -8.93 1.39
CA SER A 109 -0.76 -10.28 1.92
C SER A 109 0.42 -10.99 1.26
N VAL A 110 0.53 -10.94 -0.08
CA VAL A 110 1.65 -11.55 -0.80
C VAL A 110 2.99 -10.93 -0.39
N LEU A 111 3.06 -9.61 -0.28
CA LEU A 111 4.28 -8.90 0.14
C LEU A 111 4.62 -9.20 1.61
N GLY A 112 3.65 -9.11 2.51
CA GLY A 112 3.82 -9.34 3.94
C GLY A 112 4.24 -10.77 4.26
N ILE A 113 3.56 -11.77 3.69
CA ILE A 113 3.94 -13.18 3.85
C ILE A 113 5.36 -13.40 3.35
N ARG A 114 5.73 -12.84 2.19
CA ARG A 114 7.09 -12.99 1.66
C ARG A 114 8.15 -12.38 2.58
N LEU A 115 7.93 -11.16 3.08
CA LEU A 115 8.84 -10.50 4.02
C LEU A 115 9.00 -11.30 5.31
N LEU A 116 7.91 -11.89 5.83
CA LEU A 116 7.93 -12.74 7.02
C LEU A 116 8.63 -14.08 6.76
N LEU A 117 8.40 -14.72 5.62
CA LEU A 117 9.11 -15.95 5.25
C LEU A 117 10.62 -15.71 5.09
N TRP A 118 11.04 -14.54 4.62
CA TRP A 118 12.45 -14.17 4.55
C TRP A 118 13.12 -14.04 5.92
N LEU A 119 12.37 -13.95 7.02
CA LEU A 119 12.96 -14.00 8.36
C LEU A 119 13.63 -15.34 8.67
N ARG A 120 13.26 -16.42 7.97
CA ARG A 120 13.96 -17.71 8.04
C ARG A 120 15.41 -17.60 7.57
N PHE A 121 15.69 -16.77 6.58
CA PHE A 121 17.03 -16.59 6.02
C PHE A 121 17.78 -15.39 6.62
N TYR A 122 17.04 -14.37 7.07
CA TYR A 122 17.62 -13.16 7.62
C TYR A 122 16.78 -12.62 8.78
N ARG A 123 17.14 -13.00 10.02
CA ARG A 123 16.42 -12.58 11.22
C ARG A 123 16.74 -11.12 11.55
N ASN A 124 15.79 -10.22 11.29
CA ASN A 124 15.94 -8.81 11.62
C ASN A 124 14.58 -8.19 12.02
N HIS A 125 14.60 -7.38 13.08
CA HIS A 125 13.40 -6.72 13.60
C HIS A 125 12.78 -5.74 12.60
N VAL A 126 13.59 -5.03 11.79
CA VAL A 126 13.10 -4.12 10.74
C VAL A 126 12.35 -4.91 9.67
N LEU A 127 12.93 -6.02 9.21
CA LEU A 127 12.27 -6.88 8.21
C LEU A 127 10.95 -7.45 8.76
N ALA A 128 10.93 -7.88 10.02
CA ALA A 128 9.72 -8.39 10.67
C ALA A 128 8.64 -7.32 10.80
N LEU A 129 9.04 -6.11 11.20
CA LEU A 129 8.15 -4.97 11.36
C LEU A 129 7.53 -4.55 10.02
N TYR A 130 8.32 -4.55 8.94
CA TYR A 130 7.79 -4.31 7.58
C TYR A 130 6.83 -5.42 7.14
N GLY A 131 7.15 -6.68 7.41
CA GLY A 131 6.23 -7.80 7.15
C GLY A 131 4.89 -7.64 7.88
N LEU A 132 4.93 -7.36 9.18
CA LEU A 132 3.74 -7.09 10.00
C LEU A 132 2.96 -5.86 9.52
N THR A 133 3.65 -4.81 9.09
CA THR A 133 3.03 -3.61 8.51
C THR A 133 2.21 -3.98 7.28
N MET A 134 2.77 -4.76 6.34
CA MET A 134 2.03 -5.17 5.14
C MET A 134 0.82 -6.05 5.48
N ILE A 135 0.94 -6.96 6.46
CA ILE A 135 -0.21 -7.74 6.93
C ILE A 135 -1.29 -6.84 7.54
N ALA A 136 -0.91 -5.86 8.37
CA ALA A 136 -1.85 -4.90 8.95
C ALA A 136 -2.55 -4.04 7.88
N LEU A 137 -1.84 -3.64 6.81
CA LEU A 137 -2.43 -2.94 5.67
C LEU A 137 -3.38 -3.83 4.85
N ALA A 138 -3.08 -5.12 4.74
CA ALA A 138 -3.99 -6.09 4.12
C ALA A 138 -5.29 -6.23 4.93
N ILE A 139 -5.18 -6.42 6.25
CA ILE A 139 -6.33 -6.47 7.17
C ILE A 139 -7.14 -5.17 7.10
N THR A 140 -6.47 -4.02 7.05
CA THR A 140 -7.13 -2.72 6.90
C THR A 140 -7.90 -2.62 5.59
N SER A 141 -7.32 -3.10 4.49
CA SER A 141 -8.01 -3.13 3.19
C SER A 141 -9.28 -3.99 3.24
N ILE A 142 -9.24 -5.16 3.89
CA ILE A 142 -10.43 -6.00 4.11
C ILE A 142 -11.44 -5.28 5.01
N ASN A 143 -10.96 -4.68 6.09
CA ASN A 143 -11.82 -3.97 7.02
C ASN A 143 -12.55 -2.78 6.35
N ASN A 144 -11.91 -2.09 5.41
CA ASN A 144 -12.55 -1.05 4.61
C ASN A 144 -13.73 -1.58 3.78
N ILE A 145 -13.63 -2.80 3.25
CA ILE A 145 -14.73 -3.45 2.54
C ILE A 145 -15.90 -3.67 3.51
N VAL A 146 -15.63 -4.24 4.69
CA VAL A 146 -16.65 -4.50 5.71
C VAL A 146 -17.30 -3.19 6.15
N TYR A 147 -16.50 -2.18 6.49
CA TYR A 147 -16.95 -0.85 6.90
C TYR A 147 -17.90 -0.23 5.86
N VAL A 148 -17.47 -0.15 4.59
CA VAL A 148 -18.31 0.41 3.52
C VAL A 148 -19.55 -0.45 3.30
N SER A 149 -19.44 -1.77 3.38
CA SER A 149 -20.57 -2.66 3.13
C SER A 149 -21.70 -2.46 4.15
N VAL A 150 -21.35 -2.31 5.43
CA VAL A 150 -22.29 -2.05 6.53
C VAL A 150 -22.89 -0.66 6.34
N GLN A 151 -22.05 0.37 6.19
CA GLN A 151 -22.47 1.76 6.04
C GLN A 151 -23.41 1.96 4.83
N LEU A 152 -23.10 1.38 3.67
CA LEU A 152 -23.91 1.54 2.46
C LEU A 152 -25.18 0.67 2.42
N THR A 153 -25.19 -0.48 3.13
CA THR A 153 -26.36 -1.37 3.14
C THR A 153 -27.40 -0.85 4.14
N GLU A 154 -26.93 -0.40 5.30
CA GLU A 154 -27.80 0.10 6.37
C GLU A 154 -28.27 1.52 6.15
N GLN A 155 -27.52 2.37 5.43
CA GLN A 155 -27.96 3.75 5.23
C GLN A 155 -29.26 3.85 4.43
N ARG A 156 -29.47 3.11 3.31
CA ARG A 156 -30.72 3.26 2.51
C ARG A 156 -31.24 2.08 1.68
N GLY A 157 -30.53 0.99 1.40
CA GLY A 157 -31.04 -0.06 0.47
C GLY A 157 -31.44 0.45 -0.94
N ILE A 158 -31.11 1.69 -1.28
CA ILE A 158 -31.46 2.35 -2.54
C ILE A 158 -30.46 1.93 -3.61
N GLU A 159 -30.97 1.39 -4.70
CA GLU A 159 -30.16 0.88 -5.81
C GLU A 159 -29.60 2.02 -6.68
N TYR A 160 -30.31 3.15 -6.79
CA TYR A 160 -29.94 4.31 -7.61
C TYR A 160 -29.95 5.59 -6.79
N ILE A 161 -28.80 6.28 -6.75
CA ILE A 161 -28.60 7.46 -5.91
C ILE A 161 -28.82 8.72 -6.77
N PRO A 162 -29.86 9.53 -6.49
CA PRO A 162 -30.12 10.80 -7.15
C PRO A 162 -29.37 11.98 -6.52
N PRO A 163 -29.39 13.17 -7.16
CA PRO A 163 -28.82 14.38 -6.59
C PRO A 163 -29.54 14.79 -5.31
N GLY A 164 -28.82 15.37 -4.35
CA GLY A 164 -29.39 15.86 -3.08
C GLY A 164 -29.69 14.78 -2.04
N MET A 165 -29.36 13.50 -2.30
CA MET A 165 -29.51 12.40 -1.34
C MET A 165 -28.42 12.41 -0.24
N SER A 166 -27.60 13.45 -0.14
CA SER A 166 -26.55 13.59 0.88
C SER A 166 -27.16 13.54 2.28
N GLY A 167 -26.76 12.56 3.09
CA GLY A 167 -27.22 12.47 4.47
C GLY A 167 -26.66 11.28 5.21
N ALA A 168 -25.63 11.52 6.02
CA ALA A 168 -25.22 10.60 7.07
C ALA A 168 -26.15 10.84 8.28
N THR A 169 -27.14 9.98 8.50
CA THR A 169 -27.83 9.90 9.79
C THR A 169 -27.08 8.93 10.69
N TYR A 170 -26.28 9.46 11.62
CA TYR A 170 -25.66 8.69 12.69
C TYR A 170 -26.73 8.19 13.68
N SER A 171 -27.21 6.96 13.53
CA SER A 171 -28.16 6.26 14.44
C SER A 171 -27.60 4.96 15.08
N GLY A 172 -27.05 5.05 16.29
CA GLY A 172 -27.00 3.96 17.29
C GLY A 172 -26.24 2.65 17.01
N VAL A 173 -26.57 1.88 15.96
CA VAL A 173 -25.94 0.59 15.59
C VAL A 173 -24.52 0.79 15.03
N TYR A 174 -24.22 2.02 14.59
CA TYR A 174 -22.95 2.43 13.97
C TYR A 174 -21.71 2.32 14.88
N SER A 175 -21.84 2.17 16.19
CA SER A 175 -20.68 2.28 17.10
C SER A 175 -19.65 1.17 16.90
N VAL A 176 -20.05 -0.10 16.77
CA VAL A 176 -19.10 -1.22 16.82
C VAL A 176 -18.26 -1.32 15.54
N THR A 177 -18.88 -1.21 14.35
CA THR A 177 -18.12 -1.25 13.09
C THR A 177 -17.24 0.00 12.92
N ASP A 178 -17.70 1.16 13.38
CA ASP A 178 -16.89 2.39 13.38
C ASP A 178 -15.71 2.27 14.35
N GLU A 179 -15.92 1.72 15.55
CA GLU A 179 -14.86 1.43 16.51
C GLU A 179 -13.82 0.44 15.95
N ILE A 180 -14.27 -0.66 15.36
CA ILE A 180 -13.37 -1.64 14.71
C ILE A 180 -12.59 -0.95 13.58
N TYR A 181 -13.26 -0.13 12.77
CA TYR A 181 -12.62 0.63 11.71
C TYR A 181 -11.52 1.55 12.23
N ILE A 182 -11.81 2.32 13.28
CA ILE A 182 -10.83 3.21 13.91
C ILE A 182 -9.67 2.39 14.48
N ILE A 183 -9.93 1.30 15.21
CA ILE A 183 -8.88 0.48 15.84
C ILE A 183 -7.97 -0.16 14.79
N VAL A 184 -8.53 -0.81 13.77
CA VAL A 184 -7.76 -1.52 12.75
C VAL A 184 -6.92 -0.56 11.92
N THR A 185 -7.52 0.55 11.47
CA THR A 185 -6.78 1.59 10.73
C THR A 185 -5.68 2.21 11.59
N SER A 186 -5.95 2.46 12.87
CA SER A 186 -4.97 2.96 13.85
C SER A 186 -3.77 2.04 14.02
N ILE A 187 -4.00 0.75 14.23
CA ILE A 187 -2.93 -0.24 14.37
C ILE A 187 -2.06 -0.25 13.11
N SER A 188 -2.67 -0.26 11.93
CA SER A 188 -1.93 -0.27 10.66
C SER A 188 -1.10 1.00 10.45
N PHE A 189 -1.64 2.16 10.83
CA PHE A 189 -0.96 3.44 10.76
C PHE A 189 0.22 3.48 11.72
N ILE A 190 0.02 3.10 12.99
CA ILE A 190 1.07 3.08 14.01
C ILE A 190 2.20 2.13 13.59
N LEU A 191 1.87 0.92 13.11
CA LEU A 191 2.88 -0.02 12.61
C LEU A 191 3.68 0.57 11.44
N THR A 192 3.00 1.20 10.47
CA THR A 192 3.66 1.86 9.33
C THR A 192 4.55 3.00 9.79
N TRP A 193 4.10 3.79 10.76
CA TRP A 193 4.85 4.89 11.35
C TRP A 193 6.10 4.38 12.07
N ILE A 194 5.99 3.37 12.94
CA ILE A 194 7.14 2.76 13.61
C ILE A 194 8.11 2.20 12.56
N ALA A 195 7.61 1.45 11.56
CA ALA A 195 8.45 0.88 10.49
C ALA A 195 9.24 1.97 9.76
N THR A 196 8.57 3.07 9.42
CA THR A 196 9.18 4.21 8.73
C THR A 196 10.21 4.93 9.59
N VAL A 197 9.93 5.13 10.88
CA VAL A 197 10.86 5.73 11.83
C VAL A 197 12.12 4.89 11.96
N PHE A 198 11.99 3.56 12.05
CA PHE A 198 13.15 2.67 12.11
C PHE A 198 13.96 2.70 10.80
N LEU A 199 13.29 2.74 9.65
CA LEU A 199 13.96 2.87 8.35
C LEU A 199 14.69 4.21 8.21
N LEU A 200 14.10 5.29 8.72
CA LEU A 200 14.65 6.64 8.65
C LEU A 200 15.62 6.98 9.80
N ARG A 201 15.74 6.15 10.84
CA ARG A 201 16.50 6.47 12.06
C ARG A 201 17.93 6.92 11.78
N HIS A 202 18.60 6.27 10.83
CA HIS A 202 19.96 6.63 10.44
C HIS A 202 20.03 7.97 9.68
N TYR A 203 18.96 8.36 9.00
CA TYR A 203 18.86 9.62 8.25
C TYR A 203 18.71 10.83 9.17
N SER A 204 18.43 10.64 10.47
CA SER A 204 18.32 11.71 11.47
C SER A 204 19.56 12.60 11.57
N LYS A 205 20.76 12.01 11.42
CA LYS A 205 22.03 12.76 11.46
C LYS A 205 22.24 13.64 10.24
N LYS A 206 21.73 13.23 9.07
CA LYS A 206 21.93 13.92 7.79
C LYS A 206 20.87 15.01 7.53
N MET A 207 19.62 14.79 7.97
CA MET A 207 18.55 15.79 7.89
C MET A 207 18.64 16.86 8.99
N GLY A 208 19.41 16.61 10.05
CA GLY A 208 19.39 17.41 11.26
C GLY A 208 18.28 16.94 12.22
N ARG A 209 18.61 16.81 13.50
CA ARG A 209 17.75 16.19 14.52
C ARG A 209 16.37 16.86 14.63
N PHE A 210 16.32 18.19 14.53
CA PHE A 210 15.07 18.95 14.60
C PHE A 210 14.16 18.68 13.39
N VAL A 211 14.69 18.79 12.16
CA VAL A 211 13.94 18.55 10.92
C VAL A 211 13.46 17.10 10.86
N TYR A 212 14.30 16.14 11.27
CA TYR A 212 13.92 14.73 11.38
C TYR A 212 12.69 14.53 12.27
N TRP A 213 12.71 15.08 13.49
CA TRP A 213 11.57 14.93 14.40
C TRP A 213 10.33 15.66 13.91
N LEU A 214 10.46 16.85 13.32
CA LEU A 214 9.34 17.57 12.72
C LEU A 214 8.65 16.72 11.64
N VAL A 215 9.45 16.09 10.77
CA VAL A 215 8.98 15.23 9.70
C VAL A 215 8.33 13.93 10.22
N VAL A 216 8.89 13.35 11.30
CA VAL A 216 8.34 12.15 11.97
C VAL A 216 7.06 12.43 12.76
N PHE A 217 6.94 13.59 13.40
CA PHE A 217 5.76 13.96 14.20
C PHE A 217 4.59 14.47 13.34
N ALA A 218 4.84 15.06 12.17
CA ALA A 218 3.79 15.57 11.29
C ALA A 218 2.65 14.57 11.00
N PRO A 219 2.90 13.30 10.63
CA PRO A 219 1.84 12.30 10.45
C PRO A 219 1.05 12.00 11.72
N LEU A 220 1.69 12.01 12.90
CA LEU A 220 1.01 11.72 14.16
C LEU A 220 -0.02 12.79 14.49
N VAL A 221 0.29 14.06 14.21
CA VAL A 221 -0.65 15.17 14.41
C VAL A 221 -1.91 14.97 13.56
N GLY A 222 -1.76 14.54 12.31
CA GLY A 222 -2.89 14.29 11.41
C GLY A 222 -3.68 13.05 11.80
N PHE A 223 -2.99 12.02 12.24
CA PHE A 223 -3.62 10.80 12.75
C PHE A 223 -4.40 11.02 14.04
N LEU A 224 -3.95 11.95 14.90
CA LEU A 224 -4.65 12.31 16.12
C LEU A 224 -5.88 13.21 15.87
N PHE A 225 -5.98 13.82 14.68
CA PHE A 225 -7.05 14.74 14.35
C PHE A 225 -8.44 14.06 14.22
N PRO A 226 -8.57 12.86 13.59
CA PRO A 226 -9.77 12.01 13.60
C PRO A 226 -10.31 11.58 14.97
N PHE A 227 -9.55 11.73 16.07
CA PHE A 227 -10.07 11.57 17.45
C PHE A 227 -10.92 12.80 17.85
N GLN A 228 -11.68 13.28 16.88
CA GLN A 228 -12.36 14.56 16.78
C GLN A 228 -13.25 14.86 17.98
N ASN A 229 -13.87 13.87 18.63
CA ASN A 229 -14.70 14.13 19.81
C ASN A 229 -13.93 14.84 20.95
N TYR A 230 -12.61 14.63 21.07
CA TYR A 230 -11.78 15.32 22.06
C TYR A 230 -11.25 16.68 21.56
N VAL A 231 -10.95 16.79 20.26
CA VAL A 231 -10.41 18.02 19.64
C VAL A 231 -11.51 19.03 19.30
N HIS A 232 -12.69 18.57 18.86
CA HIS A 232 -13.91 19.37 18.67
C HIS A 232 -14.40 19.97 19.98
N GLY A 233 -14.19 19.31 21.12
CA GLY A 233 -14.45 19.92 22.44
C GLY A 233 -13.61 21.18 22.68
N LEU A 234 -12.34 21.18 22.25
CA LEU A 234 -11.43 22.33 22.33
C LEU A 234 -11.71 23.38 21.23
N LEU A 235 -12.03 22.95 20.01
CA LEU A 235 -12.29 23.85 18.88
C LEU A 235 -13.69 24.48 18.90
N ARG A 236 -14.68 23.87 19.56
CA ARG A 236 -15.99 24.49 19.84
C ARG A 236 -15.90 25.78 20.64
N ILE A 237 -14.79 26.02 21.32
CA ILE A 237 -14.51 27.29 22.02
C ILE A 237 -14.30 28.44 21.01
N PHE A 238 -13.92 28.12 19.77
CA PHE A 238 -13.57 29.09 18.72
C PHE A 238 -14.58 29.16 17.56
N TYR A 239 -15.55 28.25 17.47
CA TYR A 239 -16.52 28.20 16.37
C TYR A 239 -17.93 27.92 16.88
N ASP A 240 -18.87 28.80 16.53
CA ASP A 240 -20.25 28.77 17.02
C ASP A 240 -21.16 27.85 16.19
N SER A 241 -20.81 27.57 14.92
CA SER A 241 -21.60 26.72 14.03
C SER A 241 -20.97 25.34 13.77
N PRO A 242 -21.75 24.24 13.80
CA PRO A 242 -21.27 22.90 13.44
C PRO A 242 -20.68 22.81 12.02
N THR A 243 -21.15 23.68 11.11
CA THR A 243 -20.71 23.80 9.72
C THR A 243 -19.31 24.39 9.60
N GLU A 244 -19.02 25.50 10.28
CA GLU A 244 -17.66 26.09 10.28
C GLU A 244 -16.62 25.13 10.86
N LEU A 245 -17.00 24.44 11.94
CA LEU A 245 -16.15 23.43 12.57
C LEU A 245 -15.82 22.29 11.59
N SER A 246 -16.81 21.82 10.83
CA SER A 246 -16.64 20.75 9.83
C SER A 246 -15.74 21.19 8.68
N ILE A 247 -15.90 22.42 8.19
CA ILE A 247 -15.07 22.99 7.11
C ILE A 247 -13.61 23.10 7.57
N VAL A 248 -13.37 23.68 8.75
CA VAL A 248 -12.01 23.85 9.30
C VAL A 248 -11.36 22.50 9.56
N SER A 249 -12.09 21.54 10.13
CA SER A 249 -11.60 20.17 10.32
C SER A 249 -11.20 19.51 9.00
N SER A 250 -12.00 19.69 7.95
CA SER A 250 -11.72 19.13 6.62
C SER A 250 -10.48 19.72 5.96
N ILE A 251 -10.27 21.04 6.13
CA ILE A 251 -9.07 21.73 5.63
C ILE A 251 -7.82 21.24 6.36
N ILE A 252 -7.90 21.02 7.67
CA ILE A 252 -6.78 20.52 8.46
C ILE A 252 -6.44 19.08 8.04
N GLU A 253 -7.43 18.20 7.93
CA GLU A 253 -7.22 16.81 7.46
C GLU A 253 -6.61 16.76 6.05
N THR A 254 -7.06 17.66 5.18
CA THR A 254 -6.50 17.86 3.85
C THR A 254 -5.01 18.19 3.89
N LEU A 255 -4.56 19.04 4.81
CA LEU A 255 -3.15 19.40 4.84
C LEU A 255 -2.29 18.32 5.48
N ILE A 256 -2.80 17.61 6.50
CA ILE A 256 -1.97 16.70 7.28
C ILE A 256 -1.92 15.27 6.73
N ILE A 257 -3.02 14.72 6.18
CA ILE A 257 -3.04 13.35 5.64
C ILE A 257 -1.98 13.15 4.54
N PRO A 258 -1.85 14.05 3.54
CA PRO A 258 -0.83 13.92 2.50
C PRO A 258 0.58 14.09 3.05
N ALA A 259 0.77 14.97 4.04
CA ALA A 259 2.07 15.14 4.68
C ALA A 259 2.54 13.83 5.32
N GLY A 260 1.63 13.10 5.97
CA GLY A 260 1.90 11.75 6.49
C GLY A 260 2.20 10.73 5.39
N ALA A 261 1.42 10.71 4.32
CA ALA A 261 1.67 9.83 3.18
C ALA A 261 3.03 10.10 2.51
N VAL A 262 3.39 11.37 2.35
CA VAL A 262 4.67 11.83 1.80
C VAL A 262 5.84 11.36 2.68
N LEU A 263 5.71 11.40 4.01
CA LEU A 263 6.74 10.84 4.91
C LEU A 263 7.05 9.37 4.56
N PHE A 264 6.00 8.55 4.46
CA PHE A 264 6.16 7.12 4.23
C PHE A 264 6.89 6.84 2.92
N GLY A 265 6.63 7.62 1.86
CA GLY A 265 7.38 7.49 0.62
C GLY A 265 8.78 8.08 0.66
N ILE A 266 9.00 9.18 1.39
CA ILE A 266 10.35 9.76 1.58
C ILE A 266 11.31 8.72 2.14
N ALA A 267 10.84 7.79 2.97
CA ALA A 267 11.66 6.70 3.49
C ALA A 267 12.32 5.88 2.37
N PHE A 268 11.54 5.42 1.38
CA PHE A 268 12.04 4.69 0.22
C PHE A 268 12.86 5.59 -0.72
N LEU A 269 12.40 6.83 -0.97
CA LEU A 269 13.12 7.77 -1.82
C LEU A 269 14.51 8.11 -1.24
N SER A 270 14.63 8.17 0.07
CA SER A 270 15.90 8.45 0.76
C SER A 270 16.90 7.32 0.56
N ILE A 271 16.45 6.07 0.52
CA ILE A 271 17.27 4.91 0.15
C ILE A 271 17.73 5.04 -1.32
N GLY A 272 16.81 5.33 -2.23
CA GLY A 272 17.12 5.51 -3.65
C GLY A 272 18.14 6.62 -3.92
N ARG A 273 18.12 7.71 -3.13
CA ARG A 273 19.10 8.81 -3.23
C ARG A 273 20.53 8.37 -2.86
N GLN A 274 20.69 7.48 -1.88
CA GLN A 274 22.01 6.98 -1.49
C GLN A 274 22.58 6.02 -2.53
N LEU A 275 21.70 5.29 -3.22
CA LEU A 275 22.05 4.39 -4.30
C LEU A 275 22.01 5.09 -5.68
N SER A 276 22.31 6.38 -5.73
CA SER A 276 22.21 7.19 -6.96
C SER A 276 23.05 6.66 -8.12
N ASN A 277 24.16 5.96 -7.83
CA ASN A 277 25.01 5.31 -8.81
C ASN A 277 24.41 3.98 -9.35
N LEU A 278 23.38 3.45 -8.69
CA LEU A 278 22.72 2.18 -9.03
C LEU A 278 21.31 2.46 -9.57
N ILE A 279 21.27 2.93 -10.82
CA ILE A 279 20.06 3.46 -11.49
C ILE A 279 18.86 2.51 -11.36
N LEU A 280 19.07 1.21 -11.55
CA LEU A 280 18.00 0.22 -11.50
C LEU A 280 17.34 0.12 -10.11
N VAL A 281 18.15 0.03 -9.04
CA VAL A 281 17.65 -0.07 -7.66
C VAL A 281 17.00 1.23 -7.21
N LYS A 282 17.57 2.37 -7.62
CA LYS A 282 16.97 3.69 -7.41
C LYS A 282 15.56 3.79 -7.99
N ASP A 283 15.37 3.31 -9.22
CA ASP A 283 14.06 3.35 -9.89
C ASP A 283 13.03 2.47 -9.16
N TYR A 284 13.44 1.31 -8.65
CA TYR A 284 12.55 0.47 -7.84
C TYR A 284 12.17 1.11 -6.50
N MET A 285 13.12 1.79 -5.84
CA MET A 285 12.82 2.56 -4.62
C MET A 285 11.90 3.76 -4.90
N PHE A 286 12.03 4.38 -6.06
CA PHE A 286 11.09 5.41 -6.51
C PHE A 286 9.69 4.83 -6.70
N ILE A 287 9.56 3.67 -7.35
CA ILE A 287 8.28 2.97 -7.53
C ILE A 287 7.67 2.60 -6.16
N SER A 288 8.46 2.07 -5.22
CA SER A 288 7.99 1.76 -3.86
C SER A 288 7.53 3.00 -3.10
N GLY A 289 8.30 4.08 -3.17
CA GLY A 289 7.96 5.36 -2.54
C GLY A 289 6.65 5.93 -3.06
N LEU A 290 6.46 5.93 -4.39
CA LEU A 290 5.18 6.33 -4.99
C LEU A 290 4.02 5.41 -4.55
N GLY A 291 4.25 4.11 -4.49
CA GLY A 291 3.25 3.14 -4.06
C GLY A 291 2.72 3.41 -2.65
N ILE A 292 3.60 3.55 -1.66
CA ILE A 292 3.16 3.81 -0.28
C ILE A 292 2.52 5.20 -0.12
N MET A 293 3.02 6.24 -0.83
CA MET A 293 2.40 7.57 -0.81
C MET A 293 0.97 7.52 -1.35
N LEU A 294 0.81 6.98 -2.56
CA LEU A 294 -0.49 6.91 -3.22
C LEU A 294 -1.48 6.05 -2.42
N PHE A 295 -1.00 4.98 -1.79
CA PHE A 295 -1.84 4.14 -0.95
C PHE A 295 -2.44 4.94 0.21
N PHE A 296 -1.62 5.64 1.00
CA PHE A 296 -2.13 6.41 2.14
C PHE A 296 -3.00 7.60 1.75
N ILE A 297 -2.76 8.19 0.57
CA ILE A 297 -3.64 9.25 0.03
C ILE A 297 -5.00 8.66 -0.39
N ALA A 298 -5.02 7.45 -0.95
CA ALA A 298 -6.22 6.84 -1.52
C ALA A 298 -7.02 5.98 -0.52
N ASN A 299 -6.39 5.52 0.55
CA ASN A 299 -6.94 4.61 1.55
C ASN A 299 -7.86 5.33 2.55
N ASN A 300 -8.87 6.04 2.05
CA ASN A 300 -9.87 6.69 2.90
C ASN A 300 -11.29 6.51 2.31
N PRO A 301 -12.01 5.44 2.72
CA PRO A 301 -13.32 5.14 2.18
C PRO A 301 -14.48 5.91 2.86
N THR A 302 -14.25 6.60 3.98
CA THR A 302 -15.32 7.27 4.76
C THR A 302 -16.05 8.31 3.93
N PHE A 303 -15.36 9.01 3.03
CA PHE A 303 -15.98 10.00 2.15
C PHE A 303 -17.00 9.41 1.18
N LEU A 304 -16.86 8.13 0.82
CA LEU A 304 -17.79 7.44 -0.07
C LEU A 304 -19.07 6.99 0.64
N THR A 305 -19.07 6.92 1.98
CA THR A 305 -20.27 6.63 2.76
C THR A 305 -21.18 7.85 2.90
N LEU A 306 -20.74 9.04 2.47
CA LEU A 306 -21.56 10.26 2.43
C LEU A 306 -22.55 10.28 1.24
N LEU A 307 -22.39 9.36 0.28
CA LEU A 307 -23.23 9.21 -0.91
C LEU A 307 -23.44 10.53 -1.67
N THR A 308 -22.34 11.26 -1.87
CA THR A 308 -22.35 12.52 -2.62
C THR A 308 -22.69 12.29 -4.09
N PHE A 309 -23.25 13.32 -4.72
CA PHE A 309 -23.59 13.31 -6.13
C PHE A 309 -22.86 14.45 -6.86
N PRO A 310 -21.97 14.18 -7.84
CA PRO A 310 -21.38 12.88 -8.21
C PRO A 310 -20.62 12.19 -7.07
N PRO A 311 -20.27 10.88 -7.19
CA PRO A 311 -19.60 10.12 -6.13
C PRO A 311 -18.12 10.51 -6.01
N PHE A 312 -17.87 11.69 -5.45
CA PHE A 312 -16.54 12.24 -5.23
C PHE A 312 -15.70 11.33 -4.32
N GLY A 313 -14.43 11.18 -4.66
CA GLY A 313 -13.49 10.27 -4.03
C GLY A 313 -13.44 8.88 -4.68
N LEU A 314 -14.38 8.54 -5.58
CA LEU A 314 -14.44 7.20 -6.19
C LEU A 314 -13.24 6.94 -7.10
N SER A 315 -12.85 7.94 -7.89
CA SER A 315 -11.65 7.85 -8.74
C SER A 315 -10.37 7.71 -7.92
N THR A 316 -10.35 8.34 -6.73
CA THR A 316 -9.24 8.24 -5.79
C THR A 316 -9.14 6.83 -5.20
N VAL A 317 -10.24 6.19 -4.80
CA VAL A 317 -10.23 4.81 -4.26
C VAL A 317 -9.73 3.78 -5.28
N CYS A 318 -9.94 4.00 -6.58
CA CYS A 318 -9.37 3.13 -7.61
C CYS A 318 -7.84 3.07 -7.59
N LEU A 319 -7.17 4.11 -7.05
CA LEU A 319 -5.71 4.13 -6.89
C LEU A 319 -5.20 3.15 -5.81
N VAL A 320 -6.07 2.64 -4.93
CA VAL A 320 -5.68 1.73 -3.84
C VAL A 320 -5.04 0.44 -4.40
N GLY A 321 -5.65 -0.18 -5.41
CA GLY A 321 -5.11 -1.43 -5.98
C GLY A 321 -3.75 -1.24 -6.68
N ILE A 322 -3.62 -0.17 -7.49
CA ILE A 322 -2.37 0.11 -8.22
C ILE A 322 -1.26 0.58 -7.29
N SER A 323 -1.56 1.33 -6.24
CA SER A 323 -0.56 1.82 -5.28
C SER A 323 0.06 0.66 -4.48
N SER A 324 -0.75 -0.30 -4.04
CA SER A 324 -0.27 -1.55 -3.43
C SER A 324 0.57 -2.38 -4.41
N TYR A 325 0.23 -2.37 -5.70
CA TYR A 325 1.04 -3.02 -6.74
C TYR A 325 2.40 -2.36 -6.91
N LEU A 326 2.45 -1.02 -6.96
CA LEU A 326 3.70 -0.27 -7.04
C LEU A 326 4.61 -0.61 -5.85
N LEU A 327 4.06 -0.64 -4.64
CA LEU A 327 4.84 -0.98 -3.45
C LEU A 327 5.42 -2.41 -3.54
N LEU A 328 4.57 -3.40 -3.84
CA LEU A 328 4.97 -4.80 -3.99
C LEU A 328 6.03 -4.96 -5.07
N VAL A 329 5.76 -4.47 -6.28
CA VAL A 329 6.65 -4.67 -7.41
C VAL A 329 7.97 -3.95 -7.20
N GLY A 330 7.98 -2.74 -6.64
CA GLY A 330 9.22 -2.02 -6.32
C GLY A 330 10.08 -2.77 -5.31
N ILE A 331 9.50 -3.24 -4.20
CA ILE A 331 10.26 -3.98 -3.17
C ILE A 331 10.74 -5.32 -3.75
N TYR A 332 9.87 -6.07 -4.41
CA TYR A 332 10.21 -7.40 -4.89
C TYR A 332 11.21 -7.39 -6.06
N THR A 333 11.11 -6.44 -6.98
CA THR A 333 12.10 -6.32 -8.05
C THR A 333 13.45 -5.82 -7.56
N SER A 334 13.46 -4.97 -6.52
CA SER A 334 14.70 -4.59 -5.84
C SER A 334 15.37 -5.78 -5.17
N SER A 335 14.62 -6.66 -4.50
CA SER A 335 15.20 -7.85 -3.86
C SER A 335 15.80 -8.81 -4.89
N ILE A 336 15.09 -9.09 -6.00
CA ILE A 336 15.59 -9.95 -7.08
C ILE A 336 16.87 -9.37 -7.69
N SER A 337 16.88 -8.07 -7.97
CA SER A 337 18.02 -7.45 -8.64
C SER A 337 19.25 -7.43 -7.75
N VAL A 338 19.08 -7.09 -6.47
CA VAL A 338 20.17 -7.12 -5.48
C VAL A 338 20.67 -8.54 -5.22
N ALA A 339 19.79 -9.55 -5.19
CA ALA A 339 20.17 -10.95 -5.00
C ALA A 339 20.93 -11.54 -6.20
N GLY A 340 20.63 -11.06 -7.42
CA GLY A 340 21.20 -11.59 -8.66
C GLY A 340 22.64 -11.14 -8.93
N ASP A 341 23.14 -10.12 -8.23
CA ASP A 341 24.45 -9.52 -8.48
C ASP A 341 25.21 -9.28 -7.15
N ALA A 342 26.28 -10.05 -6.94
CA ALA A 342 27.08 -9.97 -5.73
C ALA A 342 27.85 -8.65 -5.59
N GLU A 343 28.22 -7.99 -6.69
CA GLU A 343 28.82 -6.66 -6.66
C GLU A 343 27.78 -5.61 -6.29
N LEU A 344 26.57 -5.72 -6.84
CA LEU A 344 25.44 -4.87 -6.47
C LEU A 344 25.09 -5.02 -4.99
N LEU A 345 25.00 -6.24 -4.47
CA LEU A 345 24.74 -6.49 -3.04
C LEU A 345 25.84 -5.88 -2.15
N ARG A 346 27.12 -6.03 -2.53
CA ARG A 346 28.24 -5.39 -1.82
C ARG A 346 28.16 -3.87 -1.90
N ALA A 347 27.77 -3.31 -3.04
CA ALA A 347 27.60 -1.87 -3.21
C ALA A 347 26.45 -1.33 -2.33
N VAL A 348 25.32 -2.04 -2.26
CA VAL A 348 24.20 -1.73 -1.36
C VAL A 348 24.65 -1.77 0.10
N ARG A 349 25.39 -2.80 0.52
CA ARG A 349 25.93 -2.93 1.88
C ARG A 349 26.92 -1.81 2.24
N ARG A 350 27.75 -1.36 1.29
CA ARG A 350 28.69 -0.25 1.52
C ARG A 350 27.99 1.10 1.59
N SER A 351 26.91 1.26 0.85
CA SER A 351 26.20 2.53 0.70
C SER A 351 25.16 2.77 1.79
N LEU A 352 24.75 1.74 2.53
CA LEU A 352 23.69 1.81 3.53
C LEU A 352 24.12 1.18 4.87
N PRO A 353 23.68 1.72 6.01
CA PRO A 353 23.99 1.21 7.34
C PRO A 353 23.31 -0.15 7.63
N THR A 354 24.08 -1.12 8.11
CA THR A 354 23.65 -2.51 8.36
C THR A 354 22.38 -2.66 9.21
N GLU A 355 22.16 -1.80 10.22
CA GLU A 355 21.04 -1.92 11.16
C GLU A 355 19.67 -1.55 10.58
N SER A 356 19.62 -0.78 9.48
CA SER A 356 18.37 -0.29 8.87
C SER A 356 18.29 -0.54 7.36
N ASN A 357 19.18 -1.38 6.82
CA ASN A 357 19.30 -1.62 5.40
C ASN A 357 18.29 -2.66 4.89
N LEU A 358 17.03 -2.27 4.72
CA LEU A 358 15.98 -3.17 4.23
C LEU A 358 16.37 -3.86 2.92
N LEU A 359 17.06 -3.17 2.01
CA LEU A 359 17.48 -3.70 0.70
C LEU A 359 18.50 -4.84 0.81
N GLU A 360 19.50 -4.69 1.68
CA GLU A 360 20.46 -5.77 1.93
C GLU A 360 19.77 -6.98 2.56
N MET A 361 18.84 -6.78 3.49
CA MET A 361 18.12 -7.89 4.14
C MET A 361 17.32 -8.69 3.12
N ILE A 362 16.49 -8.00 2.33
CA ILE A 362 15.64 -8.68 1.33
C ILE A 362 16.45 -9.26 0.18
N GLY A 363 17.55 -8.61 -0.23
CA GLY A 363 18.45 -9.12 -1.26
C GLY A 363 19.21 -10.36 -0.80
N SER A 364 19.75 -10.34 0.41
CA SER A 364 20.47 -11.50 0.99
C SER A 364 19.51 -12.68 1.24
N ALA A 365 18.32 -12.41 1.76
CA ALA A 365 17.31 -13.45 1.98
C ALA A 365 16.84 -14.07 0.66
N GLN A 366 16.61 -13.25 -0.37
CA GLN A 366 16.28 -13.73 -1.71
C GLN A 366 17.43 -14.55 -2.32
N GLN A 367 18.69 -14.11 -2.15
CA GLN A 367 19.86 -14.86 -2.63
C GLN A 367 19.94 -16.24 -1.97
N MET A 368 19.73 -16.32 -0.65
CA MET A 368 19.76 -17.59 0.08
C MET A 368 18.62 -18.51 -0.33
N GLN A 369 17.42 -17.96 -0.52
CA GLN A 369 16.27 -18.69 -1.02
C GLN A 369 16.51 -19.25 -2.43
N ASP A 370 17.18 -18.50 -3.31
CA ASP A 370 17.52 -18.96 -4.65
C ASP A 370 18.59 -20.06 -4.63
N ILE A 371 19.53 -20.01 -3.68
CA ILE A 371 20.51 -21.09 -3.45
C ILE A 371 19.78 -22.36 -2.98
N GLU A 372 18.92 -22.25 -1.95
CA GLU A 372 18.15 -23.40 -1.43
C GLU A 372 17.34 -24.08 -2.53
N ASN A 373 16.57 -23.30 -3.30
CA ASN A 373 15.73 -23.82 -4.39
C ASN A 373 16.56 -24.51 -5.49
N ARG A 374 17.75 -23.98 -5.82
CA ARG A 374 18.64 -24.60 -6.81
C ARG A 374 19.25 -25.89 -6.31
N THR A 375 19.68 -25.92 -5.04
CA THR A 375 20.25 -27.11 -4.41
C THR A 375 19.22 -28.23 -4.37
N ILE A 376 17.99 -27.98 -3.87
CA ILE A 376 16.91 -28.97 -3.86
C ILE A 376 16.66 -29.51 -5.26
N LYS A 377 16.55 -28.63 -6.27
CA LYS A 377 16.32 -29.05 -7.64
C LYS A 377 17.46 -29.93 -8.19
N MET A 378 18.72 -29.55 -7.96
CA MET A 378 19.88 -30.33 -8.40
C MET A 378 19.95 -31.68 -7.71
N THR A 379 19.68 -31.74 -6.40
CA THR A 379 19.65 -32.99 -5.64
C THR A 379 18.54 -33.91 -6.13
N ASN A 380 17.35 -33.37 -6.44
CA ASN A 380 16.24 -34.16 -6.97
C ASN A 380 16.52 -34.67 -8.39
N GLU A 381 17.15 -33.85 -9.25
CA GLU A 381 17.61 -34.29 -10.58
C GLU A 381 18.69 -35.37 -10.49
N LEU A 382 19.61 -35.25 -9.52
CA LEU A 382 20.66 -36.24 -9.29
C LEU A 382 20.09 -37.55 -8.72
N SER A 383 19.16 -37.46 -7.78
CA SER A 383 18.44 -38.60 -7.20
C SER A 383 17.68 -39.38 -8.27
N ALA A 384 16.94 -38.67 -9.14
CA ALA A 384 16.26 -39.28 -10.26
C ALA A 384 17.25 -40.02 -11.18
N LYS A 385 18.39 -39.40 -11.52
CA LYS A 385 19.43 -40.04 -12.34
C LYS A 385 20.04 -41.27 -11.67
N MET A 386 20.25 -41.27 -10.34
CA MET A 386 20.75 -42.43 -9.61
C MET A 386 19.74 -43.57 -9.60
N MET A 387 18.46 -43.29 -9.34
CA MET A 387 17.40 -44.31 -9.41
C MET A 387 17.30 -44.96 -10.78
N PHE A 388 17.38 -44.19 -11.87
CA PHE A 388 17.32 -44.73 -13.24
C PHE A 388 18.63 -45.40 -13.70
N GLY A 389 19.78 -44.97 -13.19
CA GLY A 389 21.10 -45.41 -13.66
C GLY A 389 21.74 -46.55 -12.87
N SER A 390 21.58 -46.58 -11.55
CA SER A 390 22.18 -47.60 -10.67
C SER A 390 21.14 -48.45 -9.93
N GLY A 391 19.86 -48.11 -10.00
CA GLY A 391 18.80 -48.75 -9.22
C GLY A 391 18.84 -48.43 -7.71
N ALA A 392 19.78 -47.59 -7.27
CA ALA A 392 19.90 -47.17 -5.88
C ALA A 392 18.99 -45.98 -5.59
N GLN A 393 18.16 -46.08 -4.54
CA GLN A 393 17.40 -44.95 -4.00
C GLN A 393 18.31 -44.03 -3.17
N THR A 394 18.14 -42.73 -3.31
CA THR A 394 18.79 -41.76 -2.41
C THR A 394 18.13 -41.81 -1.06
N SER A 395 18.93 -41.84 0.02
CA SER A 395 18.42 -41.83 1.40
C SER A 395 18.03 -40.45 1.93
N LEU A 396 18.24 -39.39 1.13
CA LEU A 396 17.95 -38.01 1.50
C LEU A 396 16.62 -37.58 0.86
N ASP A 397 15.67 -37.16 1.69
CA ASP A 397 14.42 -36.54 1.26
C ASP A 397 14.54 -35.00 1.22
N ASP A 398 13.56 -34.33 0.59
CA ASP A 398 13.45 -32.87 0.50
C ASP A 398 13.54 -32.20 1.88
N GLU A 399 13.05 -32.86 2.93
CA GLU A 399 13.07 -32.37 4.30
C GLU A 399 14.48 -32.42 4.91
N ASP A 400 15.22 -33.51 4.69
CA ASP A 400 16.63 -33.64 5.13
C ASP A 400 17.50 -32.56 4.48
N ILE A 401 17.30 -32.30 3.18
CA ILE A 401 18.05 -31.26 2.45
C ILE A 401 17.75 -29.87 3.02
N LYS A 402 16.47 -29.59 3.34
CA LYS A 402 16.08 -28.31 3.97
C LYS A 402 16.65 -28.16 5.36
N GLU A 403 16.76 -29.24 6.13
CA GLU A 403 17.37 -29.24 7.46
C GLU A 403 18.87 -28.96 7.37
N TYR A 404 19.61 -29.66 6.49
CA TYR A 404 21.03 -29.40 6.25
C TYR A 404 21.28 -27.96 5.78
N LEU A 405 20.45 -27.45 4.86
CA LEU A 405 20.58 -26.08 4.40
C LEU A 405 20.26 -25.07 5.50
N ALA A 406 19.28 -25.36 6.37
CA ALA A 406 18.99 -24.52 7.53
C ALA A 406 20.16 -24.49 8.52
N GLU A 407 20.84 -25.63 8.73
CA GLU A 407 22.04 -25.70 9.57
C GLU A 407 23.18 -24.86 8.99
N ILE A 408 23.44 -24.96 7.69
CA ILE A 408 24.44 -24.15 6.97
C ILE A 408 24.10 -22.66 7.02
N VAL A 409 22.82 -22.28 6.86
CA VAL A 409 22.36 -20.89 7.04
C VAL A 409 22.72 -20.39 8.44
N ASP A 410 22.45 -21.20 9.46
CA ASP A 410 22.69 -20.85 10.86
C ASP A 410 24.18 -20.81 11.22
N GLU A 411 25.02 -21.62 10.57
CA GLU A 411 26.48 -21.60 10.72
C GLU A 411 27.11 -20.37 10.05
N ILE A 412 26.77 -20.10 8.79
CA ILE A 412 27.21 -18.87 8.07
C ILE A 412 26.73 -17.62 8.82
N ARG A 413 25.55 -17.66 9.45
CA ARG A 413 25.06 -16.57 10.32
C ARG A 413 25.98 -16.37 11.52
N ARG A 414 26.28 -17.44 12.27
CA ARG A 414 27.13 -17.37 13.48
C ARG A 414 28.52 -16.82 13.16
N GLU A 415 29.10 -17.18 12.01
CA GLU A 415 30.37 -16.61 11.54
C GLU A 415 30.27 -15.12 11.16
N LYS A 416 29.14 -14.68 10.60
CA LYS A 416 28.93 -13.25 10.29
C LYS A 416 28.72 -12.41 11.54
N GLU A 417 28.02 -12.93 12.55
CA GLU A 417 27.79 -12.24 13.82
C GLU A 417 29.06 -12.16 14.68
N SER A 418 29.95 -13.16 14.61
CA SER A 418 31.23 -13.13 15.33
C SER A 418 32.23 -12.13 14.75
N ASN A 419 32.20 -11.89 13.44
CA ASN A 419 33.08 -10.93 12.75
C ASN A 419 32.64 -9.45 12.85
N ILE A 420 31.52 -9.17 13.53
CA ILE A 420 30.99 -7.81 13.73
C ILE A 420 31.24 -7.30 15.18
N LYS A 421 31.68 -8.17 16.09
CA LYS A 421 32.24 -7.79 17.40
C LYS A 421 33.74 -7.54 17.28
#